data_AF-A7F047-F1
#
_entry.id   AF-A7F047-F1
#
_cell.length_a   1.000
_cell.length_b   1.000
_cell.length_c   1.000
_cell.angle_alpha   90.00
_cell.angle_beta   90.00
_cell.angle_gamma   90.00
#
_symmetry.space_group_name_H-M   'P 1'
#
loop_
_entity.id
_entity.type
_entity.pdbx_description
1 polymer ?
#
loop_
_entity_poly.entity_id
_entity_poly.type
_entity_poly.pdbx_seq_one_letter_code
_entity_poly.pdbx_strand_id
1 'polypeptide(L)'
;MPLPEKAFRHAGYLEDLVNHHQELSNVTLVDPISDGSGQIIPVEPPAEKEVEQPLVREVEVPLTFDAEFFGLLQGDVHNLDALQDEEQKALVAEVGDLSKELVKLSEPSRFKKTDQYRWRELFDVYLQAGIFFSDLEKDHGKRDSAAALKRLQWFQSEVVKRGIVDTFKLSPSRKALNQFISINITLLRNLQFQEINQKAIAKILKSQI
;
A
#
# COMPACT_ATOMS: atom_id res chain seq x y z
N MET A 1 -7.45 -17.44 -40.44
CA MET A 1 -6.07 -17.36 -39.90
C MET A 1 -6.19 -17.00 -38.43
N PRO A 2 -5.95 -17.91 -37.47
CA PRO A 2 -6.19 -17.62 -36.06
C PRO A 2 -5.03 -16.80 -35.48
N LEU A 3 -5.37 -15.82 -34.64
CA LEU A 3 -4.46 -14.93 -33.91
C LEU A 3 -3.62 -15.72 -32.89
N PRO A 4 -2.39 -15.28 -32.56
CA PRO A 4 -1.51 -16.02 -31.66
C PRO A 4 -1.96 -15.85 -30.20
N GLU A 5 -2.51 -16.94 -29.65
CA GLU A 5 -3.01 -17.18 -28.28
C GLU A 5 -1.96 -16.98 -27.15
N LYS A 6 -0.77 -16.45 -27.45
CA LYS A 6 0.34 -16.29 -26.50
C LYS A 6 0.47 -14.89 -25.90
N ALA A 7 -0.09 -13.86 -26.55
CA ALA A 7 -0.06 -12.47 -26.04
C ALA A 7 -0.98 -12.27 -24.81
N PHE A 8 -2.09 -13.01 -24.74
CA PHE A 8 -3.06 -12.91 -23.65
C PHE A 8 -2.55 -13.37 -22.27
N ARG A 9 -1.47 -14.15 -22.20
CA ARG A 9 -0.97 -14.68 -20.91
C ARG A 9 -0.18 -13.67 -20.08
N HIS A 10 0.41 -12.65 -20.69
CA HIS A 10 1.19 -11.64 -19.95
C HIS A 10 0.34 -10.47 -19.45
N ALA A 11 -0.73 -10.11 -20.15
CA ALA A 11 -1.71 -9.14 -19.67
C ALA A 11 -2.50 -9.70 -18.47
N GLY A 12 -2.90 -10.98 -18.55
CA GLY A 12 -3.53 -11.68 -17.41
C GLY A 12 -2.62 -11.75 -16.18
N TYR A 13 -1.30 -11.89 -16.35
CA TYR A 13 -0.35 -11.92 -15.23
C TYR A 13 -0.32 -10.59 -14.44
N LEU A 14 -0.47 -9.45 -15.12
CA LEU A 14 -0.51 -8.13 -14.48
C LEU A 14 -1.86 -7.84 -13.83
N GLU A 15 -2.95 -8.21 -14.49
CA GLU A 15 -4.31 -8.15 -13.91
C GLU A 15 -4.43 -9.07 -12.68
N ASP A 16 -3.91 -10.30 -12.73
CA ASP A 16 -3.94 -11.26 -11.63
C ASP A 16 -3.14 -10.76 -10.41
N LEU A 17 -1.96 -10.15 -10.64
CA LEU A 17 -1.13 -9.56 -9.57
C LEU A 17 -1.80 -8.38 -8.86
N VAL A 18 -2.63 -7.61 -9.57
CA VAL A 18 -3.40 -6.48 -9.03
C VAL A 18 -4.68 -6.95 -8.34
N ASN A 19 -5.40 -7.90 -8.94
CA ASN A 19 -6.66 -8.44 -8.40
C ASN A 19 -6.42 -9.22 -7.09
N HIS A 20 -5.36 -10.03 -6.99
CA HIS A 20 -4.97 -10.64 -5.70
C HIS A 20 -4.59 -9.60 -4.63
N HIS A 21 -4.16 -8.39 -5.02
CA HIS A 21 -3.80 -7.34 -4.07
C HIS A 21 -5.00 -6.54 -3.55
N GLN A 22 -6.09 -6.50 -4.31
CA GLN A 22 -7.34 -5.87 -3.88
C GLN A 22 -7.99 -6.63 -2.72
N GLU A 23 -7.76 -7.95 -2.60
CA GLU A 23 -8.26 -8.77 -1.49
C GLU A 23 -7.60 -8.43 -0.15
N LEU A 24 -6.33 -7.99 -0.13
CA LEU A 24 -5.64 -7.60 1.11
C LEU A 24 -6.09 -6.24 1.65
N SER A 25 -6.70 -5.39 0.82
CA SER A 25 -7.24 -4.09 1.23
C SER A 25 -8.56 -4.17 2.01
N ASN A 26 -9.19 -5.35 2.08
CA ASN A 26 -10.49 -5.57 2.71
C ASN A 26 -10.44 -6.03 4.17
N VAL A 27 -9.27 -6.00 4.83
CA VAL A 27 -9.21 -6.24 6.29
C VAL A 27 -9.76 -5.00 7.02
N THR A 28 -11.07 -4.90 7.07
CA THR A 28 -11.80 -4.00 7.95
C THR A 28 -11.78 -4.65 9.33
N LEU A 29 -11.17 -3.97 10.31
CA LEU A 29 -11.32 -4.34 11.72
C LEU A 29 -12.81 -4.29 12.06
N VAL A 30 -13.41 -5.45 12.29
CA VAL A 30 -14.80 -5.60 12.73
C VAL A 30 -14.87 -5.24 14.21
N ASP A 31 -15.64 -4.22 14.56
CA ASP A 31 -15.96 -3.87 15.95
C ASP A 31 -17.01 -4.86 16.52
N PRO A 32 -16.79 -5.47 17.70
CA PRO A 32 -17.81 -6.30 18.32
C PRO A 32 -18.76 -5.47 19.21
N ILE A 33 -20.04 -5.49 18.79
CA ILE A 33 -21.26 -5.61 19.62
C ILE A 33 -21.61 -4.42 20.54
N SER A 34 -22.58 -3.63 20.07
CA SER A 34 -23.52 -2.89 20.92
C SER A 34 -24.84 -3.68 20.91
N ASP A 35 -25.21 -4.29 22.03
CA ASP A 35 -26.52 -4.92 22.16
C ASP A 35 -27.37 -4.10 23.13
N GLY A 36 -28.48 -3.61 22.59
CA GLY A 36 -29.49 -2.87 23.31
C GLY A 36 -30.68 -3.78 23.57
N SER A 37 -31.08 -3.89 24.82
CA SER A 37 -32.40 -4.40 25.17
C SER A 37 -32.95 -3.62 26.35
N GLY A 38 -33.83 -2.66 26.04
CA GLY A 38 -34.69 -2.00 27.01
C GLY A 38 -35.96 -2.80 27.28
N GLN A 39 -36.34 -2.90 28.55
CA GLN A 39 -37.71 -3.14 29.00
C GLN A 39 -37.94 -2.39 30.33
N ILE A 40 -39.06 -1.65 30.41
CA ILE A 40 -39.52 -0.89 31.58
C ILE A 40 -40.99 -1.27 31.81
N ILE A 41 -41.36 -1.69 33.02
CA ILE A 41 -42.74 -1.67 33.56
C ILE A 41 -42.68 -1.32 35.09
N PRO A 42 -43.67 -0.60 35.66
CA PRO A 42 -43.46 0.49 36.63
C PRO A 42 -43.91 0.32 38.11
N VAL A 43 -43.18 1.03 38.97
CA VAL A 43 -43.48 1.87 40.17
C VAL A 43 -44.75 1.66 41.03
N GLU A 44 -44.55 1.54 42.35
CA GLU A 44 -45.31 2.32 43.38
C GLU A 44 -44.43 2.62 44.64
N PRO A 45 -44.48 3.83 45.25
CA PRO A 45 -43.63 4.29 46.38
C PRO A 45 -44.44 4.40 47.71
N PRO A 46 -44.03 5.08 48.82
CA PRO A 46 -42.71 5.60 49.25
C PRO A 46 -42.31 5.21 50.71
N ALA A 47 -41.02 5.29 51.04
CA ALA A 47 -40.58 5.65 52.40
C ALA A 47 -39.22 6.35 52.33
N GLU A 48 -39.12 7.49 53.02
CA GLU A 48 -38.09 8.50 52.87
C GLU A 48 -36.75 8.18 53.58
N LYS A 49 -35.67 8.55 52.88
CA LYS A 49 -34.40 9.15 53.35
C LYS A 49 -33.42 8.27 54.15
N GLU A 50 -32.39 7.79 53.45
CA GLU A 50 -30.99 7.98 53.84
C GLU A 50 -30.17 8.30 52.58
N VAL A 51 -29.42 9.39 52.59
CA VAL A 51 -28.50 9.75 51.50
C VAL A 51 -27.26 8.89 51.67
N GLU A 52 -27.31 7.65 51.18
CA GLU A 52 -26.09 6.85 51.01
C GLU A 52 -25.29 7.48 49.87
N GLN A 53 -24.12 7.99 50.23
CA GLN A 53 -23.12 8.55 49.32
C GLN A 53 -22.83 7.51 48.23
N PRO A 54 -22.68 7.88 46.95
CA PRO A 54 -22.26 6.94 45.94
C PRO A 54 -20.94 6.34 46.40
N LEU A 55 -20.87 5.02 46.55
CA LEU A 55 -19.61 4.32 46.77
C LEU A 55 -18.78 4.50 45.49
N VAL A 56 -18.04 5.60 45.42
CA VAL A 56 -17.06 5.84 44.38
C VAL A 56 -15.95 4.83 44.61
N ARG A 57 -15.95 3.78 43.79
CA ARG A 57 -14.87 2.79 43.79
C ARG A 57 -13.67 3.42 43.10
N GLU A 58 -12.78 3.99 43.90
CA GLU A 58 -11.47 4.43 43.43
C GLU A 58 -10.65 3.18 43.05
N VAL A 59 -10.36 3.04 41.76
CA VAL A 59 -9.50 1.99 41.23
C VAL A 59 -8.15 2.66 40.96
N GLU A 60 -7.20 2.46 41.88
CA GLU A 60 -5.82 2.87 41.65
C GLU A 60 -5.20 1.95 40.58
N VAL A 61 -5.02 2.48 39.37
CA VAL A 61 -4.27 1.79 38.31
C VAL A 61 -2.78 2.07 38.51
N PRO A 62 -1.93 1.07 38.80
CA PRO A 62 -0.51 1.30 39.02
C PRO A 62 0.21 1.76 37.74
N LEU A 63 0.82 2.95 37.77
CA LEU A 63 1.62 3.57 36.69
C LEU A 63 2.80 2.73 36.18
N THR A 64 3.14 1.61 36.83
CA THR A 64 4.21 0.69 36.40
C THR A 64 3.81 -0.14 35.18
N PHE A 65 2.51 -0.36 34.97
CA PHE A 65 2.02 -1.12 33.81
C PHE A 65 2.25 -0.36 32.50
N ASP A 66 2.11 0.97 32.54
CA ASP A 66 2.32 1.83 31.38
C ASP A 66 3.79 1.81 30.93
N ALA A 67 4.75 1.81 31.85
CA ALA A 67 6.17 1.79 31.53
C ALA A 67 6.60 0.47 30.83
N GLU A 68 6.10 -0.67 31.28
CA GLU A 68 6.36 -1.96 30.62
C GLU A 68 5.68 -2.03 29.25
N PHE A 69 4.43 -1.57 29.15
CA PHE A 69 3.69 -1.51 27.89
C PHE A 69 4.36 -0.60 26.86
N PHE A 70 4.72 0.63 27.22
CA PHE A 70 5.42 1.56 26.34
C PHE A 70 6.82 1.05 25.98
N GLY A 71 7.49 0.33 26.89
CA GLY A 71 8.76 -0.34 26.61
C GLY A 71 8.64 -1.43 25.53
N LEU A 72 7.60 -2.26 25.62
CA LEU A 72 7.29 -3.27 24.59
C LEU A 72 6.92 -2.61 23.25
N LEU A 73 6.04 -1.59 23.28
CA LEU A 73 5.63 -0.86 22.08
C LEU A 73 6.83 -0.16 21.40
N GLN A 74 7.72 0.44 22.18
CA GLN A 74 8.95 1.05 21.67
C GLN A 74 9.87 0.00 21.03
N GLY A 75 9.97 -1.20 21.62
CA GLY A 75 10.69 -2.33 21.04
C GLY A 75 10.10 -2.77 19.71
N ASP A 76 8.78 -2.96 19.63
CA ASP A 76 8.09 -3.37 18.41
C ASP A 76 8.20 -2.31 17.30
N VAL A 77 8.03 -1.02 17.64
CA VAL A 77 8.23 0.08 16.69
C VAL A 77 9.67 0.12 16.18
N HIS A 78 10.66 -0.06 17.06
CA HIS A 78 12.06 -0.06 16.65
C HIS A 78 12.41 -1.25 15.72
N ASN A 79 11.84 -2.42 16.00
CA ASN A 79 12.01 -3.60 15.14
C ASN A 79 11.35 -3.38 13.76
N LEU A 80 10.17 -2.76 13.73
CA LEU A 80 9.50 -2.40 12.48
C LEU A 80 10.32 -1.40 11.66
N ASP A 81 10.88 -0.38 12.30
CA ASP A 81 11.75 0.61 11.64
C ASP A 81 13.02 -0.05 11.07
N ALA A 82 13.67 -0.93 11.83
CA ALA A 82 14.87 -1.63 11.39
C ALA A 82 14.60 -2.54 10.18
N LEU A 83 13.50 -3.30 10.21
CA LEU A 83 13.08 -4.13 9.09
C LEU A 83 12.72 -3.28 7.86
N GLN A 84 12.03 -2.17 8.07
CA GLN A 84 11.68 -1.23 7.02
C GLN A 84 12.92 -0.61 6.35
N ASP A 85 13.94 -0.26 7.13
CA ASP A 85 15.20 0.26 6.62
C ASP A 85 15.95 -0.75 5.74
N GLU A 86 15.92 -2.03 6.11
CA GLU A 86 16.52 -3.12 5.32
C GLU A 86 15.78 -3.30 3.99
N GLU A 87 14.45 -3.43 4.03
CA GLU A 87 13.61 -3.55 2.83
C GLU A 87 13.74 -2.32 1.92
N GLN A 88 13.83 -1.12 2.48
CA GLN A 88 14.05 0.09 1.71
C GLN A 88 15.41 0.07 1.00
N LYS A 89 16.48 -0.37 1.68
CA LYS A 89 17.81 -0.50 1.07
C LYS A 89 17.79 -1.52 -0.07
N ALA A 90 17.13 -2.66 0.13
CA ALA A 90 17.00 -3.69 -0.90
C ALA A 90 16.26 -3.16 -2.13
N LEU A 91 15.15 -2.45 -1.94
CA LEU A 91 14.36 -1.88 -3.03
C LEU A 91 15.13 -0.78 -3.79
N VAL A 92 15.85 0.09 -3.08
CA VAL A 92 16.70 1.12 -3.72
C VAL A 92 17.80 0.48 -4.56
N ALA A 93 18.42 -0.60 -4.07
CA ALA A 93 19.40 -1.36 -4.83
C ALA A 93 18.78 -1.99 -6.10
N GLU A 94 17.60 -2.62 -5.98
CA GLU A 94 16.88 -3.23 -7.10
C GLU A 94 16.52 -2.20 -8.19
N VAL A 95 16.00 -1.03 -7.79
CA VAL A 95 15.74 0.10 -8.69
C VAL A 95 17.03 0.55 -9.38
N GLY A 96 18.13 0.65 -8.63
CA GLY A 96 19.44 1.04 -9.16
C GLY A 96 19.98 0.06 -10.20
N ASP A 97 19.84 -1.24 -9.96
CA ASP A 97 20.30 -2.28 -10.87
C ASP A 97 19.43 -2.38 -12.12
N LEU A 98 18.10 -2.29 -11.96
CA LEU A 98 17.18 -2.20 -13.09
C LEU A 98 17.50 -0.95 -13.94
N SER A 99 17.74 0.21 -13.32
CA SER A 99 18.10 1.44 -14.04
C SER A 99 19.36 1.25 -14.91
N LYS A 100 20.41 0.63 -14.37
CA LYS A 100 21.63 0.31 -15.14
C LYS A 100 21.36 -0.62 -16.32
N GLU A 101 20.47 -1.59 -16.16
CA GLU A 101 20.06 -2.48 -17.25
C GLU A 101 19.24 -1.74 -18.31
N LEU A 102 18.30 -0.88 -17.89
CA LEU A 102 17.44 -0.10 -18.78
C LEU A 102 18.21 0.94 -19.59
N VAL A 103 19.25 1.56 -19.03
CA VAL A 103 20.16 2.43 -19.80
C VAL A 103 20.74 1.67 -20.99
N LYS A 104 21.27 0.45 -20.77
CA LYS A 104 21.84 -0.38 -21.84
C LYS A 104 20.80 -0.79 -22.88
N LEU A 105 19.56 -1.05 -22.46
CA LEU A 105 18.47 -1.49 -23.35
C LEU A 105 17.80 -0.34 -24.11
N SER A 106 17.98 0.89 -23.62
CA SER A 106 17.44 2.13 -24.21
C SER A 106 18.51 2.97 -24.90
N GLU A 107 19.78 2.54 -24.90
CA GLU A 107 20.84 3.18 -25.66
C GLU A 107 20.62 3.10 -27.17
N PRO A 108 20.78 4.20 -27.91
CA PRO A 108 20.70 4.20 -29.37
C PRO A 108 21.90 3.43 -29.95
N SER A 109 21.64 2.40 -30.75
CA SER A 109 22.68 1.65 -31.46
C SER A 109 22.48 1.72 -32.96
N ARG A 110 23.52 2.13 -33.70
CA ARG A 110 23.52 2.11 -35.17
C ARG A 110 23.62 0.70 -35.77
N PHE A 111 24.12 -0.26 -35.00
CA PHE A 111 24.49 -1.59 -35.50
C PHE A 111 23.74 -2.75 -34.83
N LYS A 112 23.03 -2.50 -33.72
CA LYS A 112 22.27 -3.53 -32.99
C LYS A 112 20.78 -3.19 -32.98
N LYS A 113 19.94 -4.22 -33.00
CA LYS A 113 18.50 -4.06 -32.76
C LYS A 113 18.31 -3.61 -31.30
N THR A 114 17.59 -2.52 -31.08
CA THR A 114 17.29 -2.00 -29.74
C THR A 114 15.77 -1.87 -29.55
N ASP A 115 15.33 -1.88 -28.29
CA ASP A 115 13.95 -1.58 -27.92
C ASP A 115 13.80 -0.14 -27.41
N GLN A 116 14.74 0.74 -27.77
CA GLN A 116 14.79 2.12 -27.26
C GLN A 116 13.48 2.88 -27.45
N TYR A 117 12.88 2.85 -28.63
CA TYR A 117 11.62 3.56 -28.89
C TYR A 117 10.46 3.01 -28.05
N ARG A 118 10.46 1.71 -27.75
CA ARG A 118 9.45 1.06 -26.91
C ARG A 118 9.62 1.46 -25.45
N TRP A 119 10.86 1.52 -24.99
CA TRP A 119 11.18 2.05 -23.66
C TRP A 119 10.78 3.51 -23.52
N ARG A 120 11.05 4.35 -24.53
CA ARG A 120 10.61 5.75 -24.54
C ARG A 120 9.10 5.88 -24.46
N GLU A 121 8.37 5.10 -25.26
CA GLU A 121 6.90 5.10 -25.24
C GLU A 121 6.35 4.62 -23.88
N LEU A 122 6.90 3.54 -23.32
CA LEU A 122 6.50 3.06 -21.99
C LEU A 122 6.72 4.12 -20.91
N PHE A 123 7.90 4.76 -20.90
CA PHE A 123 8.24 5.78 -19.91
C PHE A 123 7.41 7.06 -20.07
N ASP A 124 7.05 7.43 -21.31
CA ASP A 124 6.14 8.55 -21.55
C ASP A 124 4.78 8.31 -20.89
N VAL A 125 4.20 7.11 -21.06
CA VAL A 125 2.94 6.74 -20.37
C VAL A 125 3.13 6.68 -18.86
N TYR A 126 4.26 6.16 -18.38
CA TYR A 126 4.55 6.05 -16.95
C TYR A 126 4.67 7.42 -16.28
N LEU A 127 5.39 8.36 -16.90
CA LEU A 127 5.53 9.72 -16.43
C LEU A 127 4.19 10.45 -16.46
N GLN A 128 3.41 10.27 -17.54
CA GLN A 128 2.05 10.82 -17.63
C GLN A 128 1.12 10.30 -16.53
N ALA A 129 1.25 9.03 -16.14
CA ALA A 129 0.45 8.44 -15.08
C ALA A 129 0.69 9.16 -13.73
N GLY A 130 1.93 9.57 -13.47
CA GLY A 130 2.35 10.21 -12.23
C GLY A 130 1.98 9.34 -11.03
N ILE A 131 2.41 8.08 -10.98
CA ILE A 131 1.82 7.11 -10.04
C ILE A 131 1.98 7.54 -8.57
N PHE A 132 3.21 7.90 -8.17
CA PHE A 132 3.52 8.20 -6.77
C PHE A 132 3.58 9.70 -6.44
N PHE A 133 3.77 10.56 -7.46
CA PHE A 133 3.98 12.00 -7.28
C PHE A 133 3.15 12.80 -8.27
N SER A 134 2.61 13.92 -7.79
CA SER A 134 1.83 14.87 -8.59
C SER A 134 2.57 16.18 -8.76
N ASP A 135 2.65 16.64 -10.00
CA ASP A 135 3.22 17.95 -10.37
C ASP A 135 2.13 19.03 -10.53
N LEU A 136 0.86 18.69 -10.28
CA LEU A 136 -0.26 19.64 -10.36
C LEU A 136 -0.29 20.52 -9.11
N GLU A 137 -0.35 21.84 -9.29
CA GLU A 137 -0.37 22.84 -8.19
C GLU A 137 -1.42 22.55 -7.10
N LYS A 138 -2.57 21.99 -7.48
CA LYS A 138 -3.67 21.69 -6.55
C LYS A 138 -3.37 20.53 -5.60
N ASP A 139 -2.62 19.53 -6.07
CA ASP A 139 -2.39 18.27 -5.35
C ASP A 139 -0.88 17.94 -5.30
N HIS A 140 -0.02 18.97 -5.22
CA HIS A 140 1.43 18.83 -5.31
C HIS A 140 2.00 17.93 -4.21
N GLY A 141 2.86 16.99 -4.59
CA GLY A 141 3.60 16.14 -3.65
C GLY A 141 3.27 14.64 -3.76
N LYS A 142 3.52 13.92 -2.66
CA LYS A 142 3.37 12.46 -2.56
C LYS A 142 1.88 12.08 -2.54
N ARG A 143 1.48 11.13 -3.38
CA ARG A 143 0.12 10.58 -3.41
C ARG A 143 -0.11 9.59 -2.28
N ASP A 144 -1.35 9.52 -1.81
CA ASP A 144 -1.80 8.41 -0.97
C ASP A 144 -1.88 7.10 -1.77
N SER A 145 -1.97 5.98 -1.05
CA SER A 145 -1.98 4.65 -1.63
C SER A 145 -3.17 4.40 -2.55
N ALA A 146 -4.34 4.96 -2.26
CA ALA A 146 -5.55 4.78 -3.05
C ALA A 146 -5.46 5.51 -4.40
N ALA A 147 -4.93 6.74 -4.42
CA ALA A 147 -4.68 7.50 -5.62
C ALA A 147 -3.56 6.85 -6.46
N ALA A 148 -2.47 6.41 -5.82
CA ALA A 148 -1.38 5.71 -6.50
C ALA A 148 -1.85 4.41 -7.17
N LEU A 149 -2.70 3.62 -6.49
CA LEU A 149 -3.30 2.41 -7.06
C LEU A 149 -4.09 2.73 -8.33
N LYS A 150 -4.98 3.73 -8.29
CA LYS A 150 -5.79 4.13 -9.46
C LYS A 150 -4.92 4.56 -10.64
N ARG A 151 -3.83 5.29 -10.38
CA ARG A 151 -2.88 5.70 -11.43
C ARG A 151 -2.07 4.52 -11.97
N LEU A 152 -1.69 3.58 -11.12
CA LEU A 152 -0.97 2.38 -11.54
C LEU A 152 -1.89 1.47 -12.38
N GLN A 153 -3.17 1.36 -12.05
CA GLN A 153 -4.17 0.67 -12.87
C GLN A 153 -4.34 1.35 -14.23
N TRP A 154 -4.48 2.69 -14.24
CA TRP A 154 -4.57 3.46 -15.49
C TRP A 154 -3.34 3.24 -16.39
N PHE A 155 -2.13 3.31 -15.81
CA PHE A 155 -0.88 3.05 -16.51
C PHE A 155 -0.90 1.67 -17.18
N GLN A 156 -1.27 0.62 -16.44
CA GLN A 156 -1.35 -0.74 -16.98
C GLN A 156 -2.37 -0.85 -18.11
N SER A 157 -3.56 -0.29 -17.94
CA SER A 157 -4.59 -0.30 -18.98
C SER A 157 -4.12 0.43 -20.25
N GLU A 158 -3.44 1.57 -20.12
CA GLU A 158 -2.90 2.30 -21.27
C GLU A 158 -1.77 1.54 -21.97
N VAL A 159 -0.88 0.90 -21.21
CA VAL A 159 0.21 0.07 -21.75
C VAL A 159 -0.33 -1.11 -22.56
N VAL A 160 -1.38 -1.79 -22.06
CA VAL A 160 -2.05 -2.88 -22.76
C VAL A 160 -2.81 -2.37 -23.99
N LYS A 161 -3.58 -1.29 -23.85
CA LYS A 161 -4.37 -0.69 -24.94
C LYS A 161 -3.50 -0.24 -26.12
N ARG A 162 -2.30 0.30 -25.84
CA ARG A 162 -1.32 0.69 -26.87
C ARG A 162 -0.52 -0.50 -27.42
N GLY A 163 -0.68 -1.69 -26.84
CA GLY A 163 0.03 -2.91 -27.24
C GLY A 163 1.54 -2.88 -26.97
N ILE A 164 2.01 -1.99 -26.09
CA ILE A 164 3.45 -1.71 -25.89
C ILE A 164 4.20 -2.98 -25.45
N VAL A 165 3.60 -3.78 -24.56
CA VAL A 165 4.19 -5.04 -24.03
C VAL A 165 4.56 -6.00 -25.15
N ASP A 166 3.66 -6.20 -26.10
CA ASP A 166 3.84 -7.14 -27.22
C ASP A 166 4.85 -6.64 -28.24
N THR A 167 5.16 -5.34 -28.23
CA THR A 167 6.13 -4.80 -29.17
C THR A 167 7.57 -5.20 -28.82
N PHE A 168 7.89 -5.47 -27.55
CA PHE A 168 9.27 -5.70 -27.08
C PHE A 168 9.92 -6.93 -27.71
N LYS A 169 11.01 -6.71 -28.47
CA LYS A 169 11.65 -7.74 -29.29
C LYS A 169 12.70 -8.52 -28.49
N LEU A 170 13.46 -7.83 -27.66
CA LEU A 170 14.58 -8.44 -26.93
C LEU A 170 14.09 -9.15 -25.66
N SER A 171 14.60 -10.35 -25.42
CA SER A 171 14.30 -11.09 -24.18
C SER A 171 14.74 -10.33 -22.92
N PRO A 172 15.92 -9.69 -22.89
CA PRO A 172 16.30 -8.83 -21.77
C PRO A 172 15.30 -7.69 -21.52
N SER A 173 14.77 -7.04 -22.56
CA SER A 173 13.77 -5.99 -22.40
C SER A 173 12.48 -6.50 -21.76
N ARG A 174 12.01 -7.69 -22.15
CA ARG A 174 10.81 -8.28 -21.51
C ARG A 174 11.07 -8.62 -20.03
N LYS A 175 12.26 -9.10 -19.69
CA LYS A 175 12.64 -9.36 -18.30
C LYS A 175 12.67 -8.06 -17.49
N ALA A 176 13.32 -7.02 -18.01
CA ALA A 176 13.40 -5.72 -17.37
C ALA A 176 12.01 -5.06 -17.23
N LEU A 177 11.11 -5.26 -18.20
CA LEU A 177 9.71 -4.81 -18.08
C LEU A 177 9.00 -5.49 -16.92
N ASN A 178 9.11 -6.82 -16.80
CA ASN A 178 8.50 -7.54 -15.68
C ASN A 178 9.05 -7.08 -14.33
N GLN A 179 10.37 -6.86 -14.24
CA GLN A 179 11.00 -6.30 -13.03
C GLN A 179 10.50 -4.88 -12.73
N PHE A 180 10.41 -4.03 -13.74
CA PHE A 180 9.87 -2.67 -13.60
C PHE A 180 8.47 -2.68 -13.02
N ILE A 181 7.57 -3.52 -13.54
CA ILE A 181 6.20 -3.63 -13.01
C ILE A 181 6.19 -4.18 -11.59
N SER A 182 6.99 -5.21 -11.31
CA SER A 182 7.11 -5.80 -9.97
C SER A 182 7.54 -4.76 -8.93
N ILE A 183 8.58 -3.97 -9.22
CA ILE A 183 9.05 -2.90 -8.34
C ILE A 183 7.95 -1.87 -8.07
N ASN A 184 7.21 -1.46 -9.11
CA ASN A 184 6.10 -0.51 -8.95
C ASN A 184 4.98 -1.05 -8.06
N ILE A 185 4.67 -2.34 -8.17
CA ILE A 185 3.71 -3.00 -7.29
C ILE A 185 4.26 -3.03 -5.85
N THR A 186 5.51 -3.41 -5.65
CA THR A 186 6.14 -3.43 -4.32
C THR A 186 6.15 -2.03 -3.68
N LEU A 187 6.45 -0.98 -4.45
CA LEU A 187 6.38 0.41 -3.99
C LEU A 187 4.97 0.78 -3.50
N LEU A 188 3.92 0.39 -4.23
CA LEU A 188 2.54 0.61 -3.83
C LEU A 188 2.19 -0.12 -2.52
N ARG A 189 2.64 -1.38 -2.38
CA ARG A 189 2.43 -2.17 -1.15
C ARG A 189 3.10 -1.54 0.05
N ASN A 190 4.35 -1.10 -0.13
CA ASN A 190 5.07 -0.40 0.93
C ASN A 190 4.34 0.88 1.32
N LEU A 191 3.84 1.66 0.36
CA LEU A 191 3.03 2.84 0.64
C LEU A 191 1.76 2.52 1.45
N GLN A 192 1.02 1.47 1.08
CA GLN A 192 -0.17 1.00 1.81
C GLN A 192 0.18 0.57 3.24
N PHE A 193 1.24 -0.21 3.40
CA PHE A 193 1.71 -0.67 4.70
C PHE A 193 2.09 0.50 5.62
N GLN A 194 2.81 1.50 5.09
CA GLN A 194 3.14 2.71 5.83
C GLN A 194 1.88 3.44 6.33
N GLU A 195 0.86 3.59 5.48
CA GLU A 195 -0.40 4.24 5.87
C GLU A 195 -1.17 3.46 6.93
N ILE A 196 -1.20 2.12 6.82
CA ILE A 196 -1.85 1.25 7.81
C ILE A 196 -1.12 1.34 9.15
N ASN A 197 0.21 1.25 9.14
CA ASN A 197 1.02 1.31 10.36
C ASN A 197 0.89 2.66 11.06
N GLN A 198 0.91 3.77 10.32
CA GLN A 198 0.71 5.10 10.89
C GLN A 198 -0.66 5.22 11.58
N LYS A 199 -1.72 4.70 10.96
CA LYS A 199 -3.06 4.68 11.56
C LYS A 199 -3.13 3.78 12.79
N ALA A 200 -2.51 2.60 12.74
CA ALA A 200 -2.49 1.65 13.85
C ALA A 200 -1.74 2.23 15.06
N ILE A 201 -0.54 2.78 14.86
CA ILE A 201 0.24 3.44 15.92
C ILE A 201 -0.56 4.61 16.52
N ALA A 202 -1.15 5.47 15.68
CA ALA A 202 -1.96 6.58 16.17
C ALA A 202 -3.18 6.10 16.99
N LYS A 203 -3.84 5.00 16.59
CA LYS A 203 -4.93 4.39 17.36
C LYS A 203 -4.45 3.80 18.68
N ILE A 204 -3.33 3.09 18.68
CA ILE A 204 -2.73 2.50 19.90
C ILE A 204 -2.41 3.61 20.89
N LEU A 205 -1.75 4.68 20.45
CA LEU A 205 -1.42 5.82 21.30
C LEU A 205 -2.68 6.51 21.85
N LYS A 206 -3.74 6.63 21.04
CA LYS A 206 -4.99 7.26 21.47
C LYS A 206 -5.84 6.38 22.41
N SER A 207 -5.81 5.06 22.26
CA SER A 207 -6.60 4.15 23.11
C SER A 207 -6.06 3.99 24.53
N GLN A 208 -4.85 4.50 24.78
CA GLN A 208 -4.14 4.40 26.06
C GLN A 208 -4.03 5.76 26.78
N ILE A 209 -4.69 6.81 26.25
CA ILE A 209 -4.87 8.14 26.87
C ILE A 209 -6.35 8.32 27.14
#